data_AF-A0A0X8D876-F1
#
_entry.id   AF-A0A0X8D876-F1
#
_cell.length_a   1.000
_cell.length_b   1.000
_cell.length_c   1.000
_cell.angle_alpha   90.00
_cell.angle_beta   90.00
_cell.angle_gamma   90.00
#
_symmetry.space_group_name_H-M   'P 1'
#
loop_
_entity.id
_entity.type
_entity.pdbx_description
1 polymer ?
#
loop_
_entity_poly.entity_id
_entity_poly.type
_entity_poly.pdbx_seq_one_letter_code
_entity_poly.pdbx_strand_id
1 'polypeptide(L)' 'MWWCDHGGYLGWWGPLLSLLWFALLGLLVYWIVRTLAPERRDRALEVLRERYARGEIDKETFERMKRDLA' A
#
# COMPACT_ATOMS: atom_id res chain seq x y z
N MET A 1 36.75 32.89 7.62
CA MET A 1 36.10 32.57 8.91
C MET A 1 34.58 32.69 8.78
N TRP A 2 33.90 31.86 7.97
CA TRP A 2 32.42 31.90 7.85
C TRP A 2 31.85 30.53 7.45
N TRP A 3 32.48 29.45 7.91
CA TRP A 3 32.08 28.07 7.62
C TRP A 3 32.25 27.24 8.88
N CYS A 4 31.51 27.57 9.94
CA CYS A 4 31.37 26.75 11.14
C CYS A 4 30.45 27.50 12.10
N ASP A 5 29.13 27.50 11.89
CA ASP A 5 28.19 27.70 13.02
C ASP A 5 26.71 27.41 12.66
N HIS A 6 26.41 26.22 12.12
CA HIS A 6 25.02 25.74 12.05
C HIS A 6 24.92 24.28 12.53
N GLY A 7 25.70 23.89 13.54
CA GLY A 7 25.81 22.49 13.98
C GLY A 7 25.55 22.22 15.47
N GLY A 8 25.15 23.22 16.26
CA GLY A 8 25.35 23.18 17.72
C GLY A 8 24.21 22.69 18.61
N TYR A 9 22.94 22.63 18.15
CA TYR A 9 21.80 22.35 19.05
C TYR A 9 21.06 21.04 18.79
N LEU A 10 21.48 20.25 17.80
CA LEU A 10 20.84 18.98 17.40
C LEU A 10 21.80 17.78 17.37
N GLY A 11 22.95 17.85 18.05
CA GLY A 11 23.99 16.80 17.99
C GLY A 11 23.55 15.40 18.43
N TRP A 12 22.55 15.30 19.34
CA TRP A 12 21.97 14.02 19.79
C TRP A 12 20.53 13.79 19.30
N TRP A 13 19.77 14.87 19.10
CA TRP A 13 18.38 14.83 18.63
C TRP A 13 18.24 14.72 17.10
N GLY A 14 19.30 15.06 16.35
CA GLY A 14 19.36 14.98 14.89
C GLY A 14 19.06 13.57 14.34
N PRO A 15 19.71 12.50 14.83
CA PRO A 15 19.40 11.14 14.38
C PRO A 15 17.99 10.69 14.79
N LEU A 16 17.48 11.12 15.94
CA LEU A 16 16.11 10.82 16.40
C LEU A 16 15.03 11.44 15.49
N LEU A 17 15.17 12.72 15.13
CA LEU A 17 14.26 13.37 14.19
C LEU A 17 14.35 12.77 12.79
N SER A 18 15.55 12.40 12.37
CA SER A 18 15.76 11.71 11.08
C SER A 18 15.06 10.36 11.06
N LEU A 19 15.20 9.57 12.13
CA LEU A 19 14.54 8.28 12.29
C LEU A 19 13.01 8.43 12.30
N LEU A 20 12.48 9.45 12.98
CA LEU A 20 11.05 9.77 12.99
C LEU A 20 10.55 10.07 11.58
N TRP A 21 11.29 10.86 10.79
CA TRP A 21 10.96 11.14 9.39
C TRP A 21 10.95 9.88 8.53
N PHE A 22 11.96 9.01 8.66
CA PHE A 22 11.99 7.73 7.95
C PHE A 22 10.85 6.81 8.37
N ALA A 23 10.51 6.76 9.66
CA ALA A 23 9.37 5.99 10.16
C ALA A 23 8.05 6.52 9.59
N LEU A 24 7.89 7.84 9.52
CA LEU A 24 6.70 8.49 8.98
C LEU A 24 6.57 8.25 7.46
N LEU A 25 7.68 8.35 6.72
CA LEU A 25 7.75 8.00 5.31
C LEU A 25 7.41 6.52 5.07
N GLY A 26 7.98 5.62 5.88
CA GLY A 26 7.70 4.19 5.81
C GLY A 26 6.23 3.87 6.11
N LEU A 27 5.64 4.54 7.10
CA LEU A 27 4.23 4.39 7.43
C LEU A 27 3.33 4.89 6.29
N LEU A 28 3.68 6.03 5.68
CA LEU A 28 2.98 6.58 4.51
C LEU A 28 3.01 5.59 3.34
N VAL A 29 4.19 5.05 3.00
CA VAL A 29 4.34 4.04 1.95
C VAL A 29 3.56 2.78 2.28
N TYR A 30 3.64 2.29 3.53
CA TYR A 30 2.86 1.14 3.99
C TYR A 30 1.35 1.38 3.85
N TRP A 31 0.87 2.57 4.20
CA TRP A 31 -0.54 2.93 4.06
C TRP A 31 -0.96 2.96 2.59
N ILE A 32 -0.16 3.58 1.72
CA ILE A 32 -0.40 3.63 0.27
C ILE A 32 -0.41 2.22 -0.34
N VAL A 33 0.55 1.36 0.03
CA VAL A 33 0.59 -0.02 -0.45
C VAL A 33 -0.61 -0.81 0.08
N ARG A 34 -1.04 -0.56 1.32
CA ARG A 34 -2.22 -1.22 1.89
C ARG A 34 -3.54 -0.75 1.28
N THR A 35 -3.64 0.51 0.88
CA THR A 35 -4.86 1.05 0.22
C THR A 35 -4.90 0.73 -1.27
N LEU A 36 -3.74 0.66 -1.93
CA LEU A 36 -3.62 0.28 -3.35
C LEU A 36 -3.54 -1.22 -3.56
N ALA A 37 -3.13 -2.00 -2.55
CA ALA A 37 -3.27 -3.45 -2.59
C ALA A 37 -4.78 -3.71 -2.55
N PRO A 38 -5.38 -4.14 -3.68
CA PRO A 38 -6.74 -4.64 -3.62
C PRO A 38 -6.67 -5.79 -2.62
N GLU A 39 -7.59 -5.84 -1.66
CA GLU A 39 -7.73 -7.05 -0.87
C GLU A 39 -7.72 -8.22 -1.86
N ARG A 40 -6.97 -9.30 -1.58
CA ARG A 40 -6.82 -10.41 -2.54
C ARG A 40 -8.16 -10.89 -3.10
N ARG A 41 -9.21 -10.69 -2.31
CA ARG A 41 -10.61 -10.87 -2.61
C ARG A 41 -11.14 -9.98 -3.74
N ASP A 42 -10.90 -8.67 -3.70
CA ASP A 42 -11.23 -7.74 -4.79
C ASP A 42 -10.47 -8.07 -6.07
N ARG A 43 -9.17 -8.40 -5.97
CA ARG A 43 -8.39 -8.80 -7.15
C ARG A 43 -8.93 -10.08 -7.80
N ALA A 44 -9.33 -11.07 -6.99
CA ALA A 44 -9.94 -12.30 -7.50
C ALA A 44 -11.30 -12.03 -8.17
N LEU A 45 -12.12 -11.16 -7.57
CA LEU A 45 -13.40 -10.73 -8.12
C LEU A 45 -13.27 -9.93 -9.42
N GLU A 46 -12.26 -9.06 -9.54
CA GLU A 46 -11.95 -8.34 -10.78
C GLU A 46 -11.56 -9.30 -11.91
N VAL A 47 -10.66 -10.26 -11.63
CA VAL A 47 -10.25 -11.28 -12.61
C VAL A 47 -11.44 -12.15 -13.03
N LEU A 48 -12.31 -12.51 -12.09
CA LEU A 48 -13.55 -13.25 -12.37
C LEU A 48 -14.50 -12.46 -13.27
N ARG A 49 -14.68 -11.16 -12.98
CA ARG A 49 -15.54 -10.28 -13.77
C ARG A 49 -14.99 -10.08 -15.18
N GLU A 50 -13.67 -9.94 -15.34
CA GLU A 50 -13.04 -9.81 -16.65
C GLU A 50 -13.24 -11.06 -17.51
N ARG A 51 -13.11 -12.26 -16.93
CA ARG A 51 -13.35 -13.53 -17.64
C ARG A 51 -14.81 -13.77 -17.99
N TYR A 52 -15.73 -13.34 -17.12
CA TYR A 52 -17.16 -13.33 -17.41
C TYR A 52 -17.48 -12.38 -18.59
N ALA A 53 -16.88 -11.19 -18.62
CA ALA A 53 -17.05 -10.24 -19.72
C ALA A 53 -16.46 -10.76 -21.05
N ARG A 54 -15.39 -11.56 -20.99
CA ARG A 54 -14.85 -12.29 -22.16
C ARG A 54 -15.73 -13.48 -22.59
N GLY A 55 -16.72 -13.88 -21.79
CA GLY A 55 -17.59 -15.02 -22.07
C GLY A 55 -16.93 -16.39 -21.84
N GLU A 56 -15.76 -16.43 -21.19
CA GLU A 56 -15.06 -17.70 -20.87
C GLU A 56 -15.74 -18.45 -19.71
N ILE A 57 -16.56 -17.76 -18.92
CA ILE A 57 -17.21 -18.28 -17.72
C ILE A 57 -18.70 -17.95 -17.75
N ASP A 58 -19.54 -18.94 -17.47
CA ASP A 58 -21.00 -18.76 -17.38
C ASP A 58 -21.42 -18.01 -16.11
N LYS A 59 -22.58 -17.34 -16.17
CA LYS A 59 -23.15 -16.58 -15.06
C LYS A 59 -23.33 -17.42 -13.79
N GLU A 60 -23.70 -18.69 -13.93
CA GLU A 60 -23.88 -19.60 -12.80
C GLU A 60 -22.56 -19.87 -12.06
N THR A 61 -21.49 -20.07 -12.82
CA THR A 61 -20.14 -20.29 -12.26
C THR A 61 -19.59 -19.03 -11.61
N PHE A 62 -19.84 -17.85 -12.20
CA PHE A 62 -19.50 -16.57 -11.61
C PHE A 62 -20.19 -16.33 -10.26
N GLU A 63 -21.51 -16.55 -10.18
CA GLU A 63 -22.28 -16.37 -8.94
C GLU A 63 -21.88 -17.35 -7.83
N ARG A 64 -21.41 -18.55 -8.20
CA ARG A 64 -20.91 -19.54 -7.23
C ARG A 64 -19.55 -19.13 -6.68
N MET A 65 -18.61 -18.74 -7.54
CA MET A 65 -17.28 -18.28 -7.12
C MET A 65 -17.34 -16.96 -6.35
N LYS A 66 -18.22 -16.04 -6.74
CA LYS A 66 -18.46 -14.79 -6.01
C LYS A 66 -18.95 -15.03 -4.58
N ARG A 67 -19.82 -16.02 -4.37
CA ARG A 67 -20.30 -16.41 -3.02
C ARG A 67 -19.24 -17.08 -2.17
N ASP A 68 -18.34 -17.85 -2.79
CA ASP A 68 -17.23 -18.52 -2.10
C ASP A 68 -16.13 -17.53 -1.69
N LEU A 69 -15.94 -16.47 -2.48
CA LEU A 69 -15.04 -15.36 -2.20
C LEU A 69 -15.68 -14.27 -1.31
N ALA A 70 -17.00 -14.31 -1.08
CA ALA A 70 -17.73 -13.38 -0.19
C ALA A 70 -17.60 -13.77 1.29
#